data_AF-A0A9D7XG22-F1
#
_entry.id   AF-A0A9D7XG22-F1
#
_cell.length_a   1.000
_cell.length_b   1.000
_cell.length_c   1.000
_cell.angle_alpha   90.00
_cell.angle_beta   90.00
_cell.angle_gamma   90.00
#
_symmetry.space_group_name_H-M   'P 1'
#
loop_
_entity.id
_entity.type
_entity.pdbx_description
1 polymer ?
#
loop_
_entity_poly.entity_id
_entity_poly.type
_entity_poly.pdbx_seq_one_letter_code
_entity_poly.pdbx_strand_id
1 'polypeptide(L)'
;MCRASVLLATTALAANLAAGEFTPVVKAMEQVFPGNTRYGVVCDYSYCQKQVADLRQALPAGATLTVFDVHHPMHLIPAAEAVLRRGVQLLAILPNDPLVQDGSAHATELVGRMNGSVPAFGTTPAALKNGCALALGPATRGELLVNPNLGNGHQQGSIGPVEIIRMNL
;
A
#
# COMPACT_ATOMS: atom_id res chain seq x y z
N MET A 1 60.22 -9.84 4.17
CA MET A 1 59.32 -9.17 5.15
C MET A 1 58.14 -8.61 4.38
N CYS A 2 57.02 -9.35 4.35
CA CYS A 2 55.84 -9.02 3.54
C CYS A 2 54.96 -8.02 4.31
N ARG A 3 54.63 -6.89 3.69
CA ARG A 3 53.70 -5.89 4.25
C ARG A 3 52.27 -6.21 3.81
N ALA A 4 51.40 -6.20 4.82
CA ALA A 4 50.01 -6.63 4.79
C ALA A 4 49.15 -5.87 3.78
N SER A 5 48.42 -6.62 2.95
CA SER A 5 47.28 -6.13 2.19
C SER A 5 46.08 -6.01 3.13
N VAL A 6 45.61 -4.78 3.36
CA VAL A 6 44.32 -4.51 4.00
C VAL A 6 43.23 -4.78 2.96
N LEU A 7 42.54 -5.91 3.10
CA LEU A 7 41.29 -6.18 2.38
C LEU A 7 40.17 -5.43 3.09
N LEU A 8 39.65 -4.36 2.46
CA LEU A 8 38.35 -3.81 2.82
C LEU A 8 37.29 -4.86 2.43
N ALA A 9 36.72 -5.53 3.43
CA ALA A 9 35.51 -6.30 3.25
C ALA A 9 34.34 -5.32 3.07
N THR A 10 33.97 -5.04 1.81
CA THR A 10 32.67 -4.49 1.48
C THR A 10 31.63 -5.56 1.78
N THR A 11 30.99 -5.48 2.94
CA THR A 11 29.76 -6.20 3.21
C THR A 11 28.67 -5.65 2.30
N ALA A 12 28.60 -6.19 1.08
CA ALA A 12 27.42 -6.08 0.26
C ALA A 12 26.25 -6.60 1.09
N LEU A 13 25.36 -5.70 1.47
CA LEU A 13 24.06 -6.03 2.03
C LEU A 13 23.31 -6.81 0.94
N ALA A 14 23.51 -8.12 0.90
CA ALA A 14 22.62 -9.03 0.21
C ALA A 14 21.31 -8.97 1.00
N ALA A 15 20.49 -7.97 0.73
CA ALA A 15 19.11 -7.94 1.15
C ALA A 15 18.50 -9.24 0.63
N ASN A 16 18.19 -10.15 1.56
CA ASN A 16 17.47 -11.36 1.26
C ASN A 16 16.24 -10.98 0.42
N LEU A 17 16.24 -11.37 -0.85
CA LEU A 17 15.08 -11.34 -1.76
C LEU A 17 13.96 -12.33 -1.31
N ALA A 18 13.87 -12.59 -0.01
CA ALA A 18 12.75 -13.27 0.64
C ALA A 18 11.78 -12.28 1.30
N ALA A 19 12.11 -10.98 1.30
CA ALA A 19 11.15 -9.94 1.63
C ALA A 19 10.12 -9.87 0.50
N GLY A 20 8.91 -10.40 0.74
CA GLY A 20 7.80 -10.29 -0.20
C GLY A 20 7.61 -8.84 -0.64
N GLU A 21 7.05 -8.62 -1.83
CA GLU A 21 6.93 -7.30 -2.48
C GLU A 21 6.32 -6.21 -1.57
N PHE A 22 5.58 -6.62 -0.54
CA PHE A 22 4.93 -5.75 0.45
C PHE A 22 5.76 -5.40 1.68
N THR A 23 6.87 -6.09 2.00
CA THR A 23 7.70 -5.75 3.19
C THR A 23 8.24 -4.31 3.18
N PRO A 24 8.87 -3.81 2.10
CA PRO A 24 9.30 -2.40 2.06
C PRO A 24 8.09 -1.45 2.13
N VAL A 25 6.96 -1.84 1.54
CA VAL A 25 5.72 -1.07 1.59
C VAL A 25 5.23 -0.93 3.02
N VAL A 26 5.07 -2.03 3.75
CA VAL A 26 4.60 -2.00 5.15
C VAL A 26 5.55 -1.20 6.04
N LYS A 27 6.87 -1.29 5.86
CA LYS A 27 7.82 -0.48 6.63
C LYS A 27 7.68 1.01 6.37
N ALA A 28 7.60 1.42 5.10
CA ALA A 28 7.33 2.81 4.75
C ALA A 28 5.98 3.27 5.32
N MET A 29 4.99 2.37 5.34
CA MET A 29 3.65 2.64 5.84
C MET A 29 3.62 2.89 7.35
N GLU A 30 4.39 2.13 8.13
CA GLU A 30 4.56 2.34 9.57
C GLU A 30 5.23 3.69 9.89
N GLN A 31 6.12 4.17 9.01
CA GLN A 31 6.74 5.49 9.19
C GLN A 31 5.75 6.63 8.97
N VAL A 32 4.82 6.48 8.01
CA VAL A 32 3.83 7.52 7.68
C VAL A 32 2.60 7.45 8.59
N PHE A 33 2.09 6.25 8.87
CA PHE A 33 0.95 6.03 9.76
C PHE A 33 1.31 5.02 10.86
N PRO A 34 1.99 5.47 11.92
CA PRO A 34 2.45 4.60 13.00
C PRO A 34 1.30 4.06 13.84
N GLY A 35 1.48 2.86 14.39
CA GLY A 35 0.56 2.27 15.39
C GLY A 35 -0.67 1.56 14.82
N ASN A 36 -0.75 1.38 13.51
CA ASN A 36 -1.84 0.63 12.89
C ASN A 36 -1.72 -0.88 13.15
N THR A 37 -2.84 -1.51 13.48
CA THR A 37 -2.94 -2.95 13.78
C THR A 37 -4.05 -3.63 13.00
N ARG A 38 -4.92 -2.87 12.31
CA ARG A 38 -6.02 -3.40 11.52
C ARG A 38 -5.90 -2.95 10.07
N TYR A 39 -5.52 -3.88 9.21
CA TYR A 39 -5.33 -3.68 7.79
C TYR A 39 -6.49 -4.31 7.04
N GLY A 40 -6.86 -3.74 5.91
CA GLY A 40 -7.92 -4.23 5.04
C GLY A 40 -7.45 -4.35 3.61
N VAL A 41 -8.10 -5.25 2.87
CA VAL A 41 -7.97 -5.36 1.42
C VAL A 41 -9.32 -5.71 0.84
N VAL A 42 -9.71 -5.00 -0.23
CA VAL A 42 -10.92 -5.30 -1.02
C VAL A 42 -10.45 -5.80 -2.37
N CYS A 43 -10.76 -7.05 -2.70
CA CYS A 43 -10.34 -7.68 -3.94
C CYS A 43 -11.20 -8.90 -4.25
N ASP A 44 -11.20 -9.36 -5.48
CA ASP A 44 -11.54 -10.75 -5.81
C ASP A 44 -10.42 -11.66 -5.28
N TYR A 45 -10.72 -12.39 -4.21
CA TYR A 45 -9.72 -13.20 -3.53
C TYR A 45 -9.16 -14.29 -4.44
N SER A 46 -9.92 -14.77 -5.43
CA SER A 46 -9.46 -15.81 -6.35
C SER A 46 -8.28 -15.38 -7.22
N TYR A 47 -8.15 -14.08 -7.50
CA TYR A 47 -7.04 -13.49 -8.25
C TYR A 47 -5.91 -12.96 -7.36
N CYS A 48 -6.21 -12.68 -6.09
CA CYS A 48 -5.30 -11.97 -5.19
C CYS A 48 -4.65 -12.84 -4.10
N GLN A 49 -4.85 -14.17 -4.09
CA GLN A 49 -4.41 -15.06 -3.00
C GLN A 49 -2.93 -14.90 -2.62
N LYS A 50 -2.05 -14.85 -3.63
CA LYS A 50 -0.61 -14.68 -3.42
C LYS A 50 -0.30 -13.34 -2.77
N GLN A 51 -0.86 -12.24 -3.28
CA GLN A 51 -0.61 -10.90 -2.75
C GLN A 51 -1.17 -10.72 -1.34
N VAL A 52 -2.33 -11.31 -1.05
CA VAL A 52 -2.89 -11.33 0.32
C VAL A 52 -1.96 -12.10 1.26
N ALA A 53 -1.41 -13.24 0.82
CA ALA A 53 -0.46 -14.00 1.63
C ALA A 53 0.84 -13.21 1.89
N ASP A 54 1.40 -12.59 0.85
CA ASP A 54 2.62 -11.78 0.93
C ASP A 54 2.41 -10.54 1.81
N LEU A 55 1.29 -9.83 1.63
CA LEU A 55 0.92 -8.69 2.48
C LEU A 55 0.78 -9.11 3.94
N ARG A 56 0.08 -10.22 4.21
CA ARG A 56 -0.08 -10.74 5.57
C ARG A 56 1.26 -11.08 6.23
N GLN A 57 2.21 -11.63 5.48
CA GLN A 57 3.56 -11.93 5.98
C GLN A 57 4.38 -10.65 6.24
N ALA A 58 4.11 -9.58 5.48
CA ALA A 58 4.79 -8.31 5.64
C ALA A 58 4.27 -7.46 6.82
N LEU A 59 3.04 -7.72 7.30
CA LEU A 59 2.44 -6.97 8.39
C LEU A 59 3.22 -7.13 9.72
N PRO A 60 3.22 -6.10 10.58
CA PRO A 60 3.85 -6.18 11.90
C PRO A 60 3.23 -7.28 12.77
N ALA A 61 4.02 -7.79 13.72
CA ALA A 61 3.55 -8.77 14.67
C ALA A 61 2.32 -8.24 15.44
N GLY A 62 1.26 -9.06 15.53
CA GLY A 62 0.01 -8.69 16.19
C GLY A 62 -0.96 -7.88 15.33
N ALA A 63 -0.59 -7.49 14.12
CA ALA A 63 -1.53 -6.91 13.17
C ALA A 63 -2.47 -7.97 12.56
N THR A 64 -3.63 -7.49 12.13
CA THR A 64 -4.68 -8.29 11.49
C THR A 64 -4.92 -7.78 10.08
N LEU A 65 -5.10 -8.70 9.13
CA LEU A 65 -5.52 -8.40 7.77
C LEU A 65 -6.95 -8.91 7.58
N THR A 66 -7.87 -8.03 7.22
CA THR A 66 -9.24 -8.40 6.83
C THR A 66 -9.36 -8.36 5.32
N VAL A 67 -9.77 -9.47 4.73
CA VAL A 67 -10.04 -9.58 3.28
C VAL A 67 -11.54 -9.42 3.04
N PHE A 68 -11.91 -8.48 2.20
CA PHE A 68 -13.29 -8.29 1.74
C PHE A 68 -13.37 -8.81 0.30
N ASP A 69 -13.87 -10.03 0.17
CA ASP A 69 -13.93 -10.74 -1.11
C ASP A 69 -15.05 -10.18 -2.00
N VAL A 70 -14.67 -9.61 -3.15
CA VAL A 70 -15.56 -8.88 -4.05
C VAL A 70 -15.36 -9.34 -5.48
N HIS A 71 -16.31 -10.12 -5.99
CA HIS A 71 -16.31 -10.63 -7.37
C HIS A 71 -17.10 -9.75 -8.36
N HIS A 72 -17.85 -8.75 -7.88
CA HIS A 72 -18.77 -7.98 -8.72
C HIS A 72 -18.85 -6.51 -8.28
N PRO A 73 -18.91 -5.55 -9.22
CA PRO A 73 -19.00 -4.12 -8.90
C PRO A 73 -20.10 -3.76 -7.90
N MET A 74 -21.26 -4.44 -7.98
CA MET A 74 -22.40 -4.21 -7.07
C MET A 74 -22.06 -4.48 -5.59
N HIS A 75 -21.04 -5.29 -5.29
CA HIS A 75 -20.65 -5.61 -3.91
C HIS A 75 -19.61 -4.62 -3.35
N LEU A 76 -19.08 -3.71 -4.18
CA LEU A 76 -18.06 -2.75 -3.77
C LEU A 76 -18.57 -1.79 -2.69
N ILE A 77 -19.82 -1.32 -2.80
CA ILE A 77 -20.42 -0.41 -1.82
C ILE A 77 -20.60 -1.10 -0.46
N PRO A 78 -21.26 -2.29 -0.37
CA PRO A 78 -21.30 -3.05 0.88
C PRO A 78 -19.91 -3.36 1.47
N ALA A 79 -18.92 -3.64 0.62
CA ALA A 79 -17.55 -3.90 1.06
C ALA A 79 -16.91 -2.64 1.67
N ALA A 80 -17.04 -1.48 1.04
CA ALA A 80 -16.56 -0.21 1.57
C ALA A 80 -17.17 0.09 2.95
N GLU A 81 -18.48 -0.12 3.13
CA GLU A 81 -19.09 0.05 4.45
C GLU A 81 -18.58 -0.98 5.48
N ALA A 82 -18.32 -2.21 5.05
CA ALA A 82 -17.77 -3.24 5.92
C ALA A 82 -16.35 -2.90 6.37
N VAL A 83 -15.52 -2.30 5.50
CA VAL A 83 -14.19 -1.77 5.84
C VAL A 83 -14.29 -0.79 7.02
N LEU A 84 -15.20 0.19 6.91
CA LEU A 84 -15.44 1.19 7.97
C LEU A 84 -15.95 0.55 9.26
N ARG A 85 -16.98 -0.31 9.17
CA ARG A 85 -17.57 -0.99 10.35
C ARG A 85 -16.58 -1.90 11.07
N ARG A 86 -15.65 -2.53 10.35
CA ARG A 86 -14.59 -3.38 10.93
C ARG A 86 -13.45 -2.57 11.53
N GLY A 87 -13.48 -1.24 11.40
CA GLY A 87 -12.47 -0.35 11.95
C GLY A 87 -11.10 -0.56 11.32
N VAL A 88 -11.05 -0.90 10.03
CA VAL A 88 -9.82 -0.93 9.24
C VAL A 88 -9.15 0.44 9.33
N GLN A 89 -7.85 0.46 9.59
CA GLN A 89 -7.05 1.66 9.77
C GLN A 89 -6.19 1.98 8.54
N LEU A 90 -5.84 0.96 7.75
CA LEU A 90 -5.14 1.09 6.48
C LEU A 90 -5.72 0.13 5.45
N LEU A 91 -6.00 0.63 4.26
CA LEU A 91 -6.55 -0.14 3.14
C LEU A 91 -5.48 -0.36 2.06
N ALA A 92 -5.27 -1.61 1.64
CA ALA A 92 -4.38 -1.96 0.54
C ALA A 92 -5.18 -2.10 -0.77
N ILE A 93 -4.69 -1.51 -1.85
CA ILE A 93 -5.12 -1.75 -3.22
C ILE A 93 -4.12 -2.70 -3.87
N LEU A 94 -4.59 -3.86 -4.35
CA LEU A 94 -3.71 -4.90 -4.88
C LEU A 94 -3.57 -4.77 -6.40
N PRO A 95 -2.35 -4.95 -6.96
CA PRO A 95 -2.11 -4.70 -8.38
C PRO A 95 -2.76 -5.68 -9.35
N ASN A 96 -3.11 -6.90 -8.91
CA ASN A 96 -3.66 -7.93 -9.81
C ASN A 96 -5.17 -8.13 -9.62
N ASP A 97 -5.83 -7.27 -8.86
CA ASP A 97 -7.28 -7.36 -8.71
C ASP A 97 -7.97 -6.90 -10.01
N PRO A 98 -8.76 -7.74 -10.69
CA PRO A 98 -9.38 -7.34 -11.96
C PRO A 98 -10.38 -6.17 -11.80
N LEU A 99 -10.92 -5.98 -10.59
CA LEU A 99 -11.92 -4.97 -10.30
C LEU A 99 -11.31 -3.69 -9.70
N VAL A 100 -10.59 -3.83 -8.59
CA VAL A 100 -10.08 -2.79 -7.68
C VAL A 100 -8.54 -2.80 -7.70
N GLN A 101 -7.97 -2.62 -8.89
CA GLN A 101 -6.53 -2.37 -9.08
C GLN A 101 -6.22 -0.88 -9.20
N ASP A 102 -4.95 -0.53 -9.00
CA ASP A 102 -4.44 0.82 -9.21
C ASP A 102 -4.82 1.37 -10.60
N GLY A 103 -5.30 2.61 -10.64
CA GLY A 103 -5.77 3.29 -11.85
C GLY A 103 -7.20 2.95 -12.26
N SER A 104 -7.87 1.97 -11.63
CA SER A 104 -9.26 1.61 -11.98
C SER A 104 -10.28 2.62 -11.45
N ALA A 105 -11.44 2.70 -12.13
CA ALA A 105 -12.57 3.51 -11.66
C ALA A 105 -13.12 3.00 -10.32
N HIS A 106 -13.14 1.68 -10.10
CA HIS A 106 -13.62 1.07 -8.86
C HIS A 106 -12.67 1.32 -7.69
N ALA A 107 -11.35 1.34 -7.90
CA ALA A 107 -10.41 1.79 -6.87
C ALA A 107 -10.66 3.26 -6.48
N THR A 108 -10.93 4.12 -7.47
CA THR A 108 -11.31 5.53 -7.21
C THR A 108 -12.59 5.63 -6.38
N GLU A 109 -13.63 4.86 -6.72
CA GLU A 109 -14.88 4.84 -5.96
C GLU A 109 -14.66 4.33 -4.52
N LEU A 110 -13.93 3.22 -4.36
CA LEU A 110 -13.66 2.63 -3.06
C LEU A 110 -12.91 3.60 -2.14
N VAL A 111 -11.82 4.18 -2.64
CA VAL A 111 -11.00 5.13 -1.87
C VAL A 111 -11.77 6.42 -1.60
N GLY A 112 -12.54 6.91 -2.58
CA GLY A 112 -13.43 8.06 -2.41
C GLY A 112 -14.46 7.86 -1.30
N ARG A 113 -14.99 6.64 -1.14
CA ARG A 113 -15.94 6.30 -0.06
C ARG A 113 -15.30 6.28 1.33
N MET A 114 -14.00 6.05 1.44
CA MET A 114 -13.30 6.20 2.72
C MET A 114 -13.25 7.67 3.13
N ASN A 115 -13.36 8.62 2.20
CA ASN A 115 -13.39 10.06 2.44
C ASN A 115 -12.26 10.54 3.40
N GLY A 116 -11.06 9.95 3.24
CA GLY A 116 -9.90 10.22 4.10
C GLY A 116 -9.94 9.61 5.50
N SER A 117 -11.04 8.96 5.92
CA SER A 117 -11.13 8.31 7.23
C SER A 117 -10.26 7.05 7.36
N VAL A 118 -10.05 6.35 6.24
CA VAL A 118 -9.14 5.20 6.14
C VAL A 118 -8.15 5.49 5.01
N PRO A 119 -6.88 5.79 5.31
CA PRO A 119 -5.87 5.95 4.27
C PRO A 119 -5.70 4.67 3.47
N ALA A 120 -5.63 4.80 2.15
CA ALA A 120 -5.37 3.70 1.23
C ALA A 120 -3.97 3.81 0.62
N PHE A 121 -3.35 2.68 0.30
CA PHE A 121 -2.08 2.63 -0.44
C PHE A 121 -2.16 1.65 -1.61
N GLY A 122 -1.42 1.95 -2.67
CA GLY A 122 -1.26 1.06 -3.83
C GLY A 122 0.21 0.77 -4.14
N THR A 123 0.44 0.12 -5.27
CA THR A 123 1.78 -0.37 -5.66
C THR A 123 2.36 0.33 -6.90
N THR A 124 1.56 1.18 -7.54
CA THR A 124 1.92 1.92 -8.74
C THR A 124 1.55 3.40 -8.61
N PRO A 125 2.15 4.30 -9.41
CA PRO A 125 1.79 5.73 -9.38
C PRO A 125 0.32 6.01 -9.67
N ALA A 126 -0.39 5.10 -10.36
CA ALA A 126 -1.80 5.25 -10.67
C ALA A 126 -2.69 5.22 -9.42
N ALA A 127 -2.22 4.59 -8.33
CA ALA A 127 -2.93 4.58 -7.05
C ALA A 127 -3.18 5.99 -6.50
N LEU A 128 -2.23 6.91 -6.69
CA LEU A 128 -2.38 8.29 -6.23
C LEU A 128 -3.51 9.02 -6.97
N LYS A 129 -3.76 8.67 -8.24
CA LYS A 129 -4.90 9.19 -9.01
C LYS A 129 -6.25 8.65 -8.53
N ASN A 130 -6.27 7.47 -7.90
CA ASN A 130 -7.45 6.95 -7.23
C ASN A 130 -7.74 7.65 -5.90
N GLY A 131 -6.84 8.52 -5.43
CA GLY A 131 -6.94 9.18 -4.13
C GLY A 131 -6.23 8.43 -3.01
N CYS A 132 -5.42 7.40 -3.32
CA CYS A 132 -4.60 6.75 -2.30
C CYS A 132 -3.66 7.77 -1.65
N ALA A 133 -3.39 7.54 -0.37
CA ALA A 133 -2.42 8.30 0.41
C ALA A 133 -1.01 8.10 -0.14
N LEU A 134 -0.67 6.87 -0.51
CA LEU A 134 0.69 6.47 -0.86
C LEU A 134 0.70 5.46 -2.00
N ALA A 135 1.83 5.39 -2.70
CA ALA A 135 2.12 4.32 -3.63
C ALA A 135 3.59 3.89 -3.50
N LEU A 136 3.84 2.59 -3.41
CA LEU A 136 5.18 2.03 -3.40
C LEU A 136 5.19 0.63 -4.03
N GLY A 137 6.05 0.41 -5.02
CA GLY A 137 6.23 -0.90 -5.64
C GLY A 137 7.21 -0.87 -6.81
N PRO A 138 7.36 -1.98 -7.55
CA PRO A 138 8.28 -2.05 -8.69
C PRO A 138 8.01 -0.96 -9.75
N ALA A 139 6.74 -0.64 -9.98
CA ALA A 139 6.33 0.41 -10.93
C ALA A 139 6.64 1.83 -10.44
N THR A 140 6.87 2.04 -9.15
CA THR A 140 7.37 3.30 -8.60
C THR A 140 8.90 3.37 -8.59
N ARG A 141 9.59 2.37 -9.18
CA ARG A 141 11.05 2.21 -9.14
C ARG A 141 11.61 2.09 -7.72
N GLY A 142 10.79 1.60 -6.78
CA GLY A 142 11.13 1.53 -5.37
C GLY A 142 11.04 2.88 -4.64
N GLU A 143 10.57 3.94 -5.29
CA GLU A 143 10.34 5.23 -4.65
C GLU A 143 8.99 5.22 -3.93
N LEU A 144 8.98 5.71 -2.68
CA LEU A 144 7.72 5.99 -1.98
C LEU A 144 7.13 7.26 -2.56
N LEU A 145 5.92 7.17 -3.10
CA LEU A 145 5.18 8.30 -3.61
C LEU A 145 4.08 8.66 -2.61
N VAL A 146 3.93 9.95 -2.31
CA VAL A 146 2.99 10.46 -1.32
C VAL A 146 2.01 11.42 -1.96
N ASN A 147 0.73 11.30 -1.64
CA ASN A 147 -0.27 12.25 -2.08
C ASN A 147 -0.17 13.54 -1.26
N PRO A 148 0.18 14.69 -1.87
CA PRO A 148 0.36 15.94 -1.13
C PRO A 148 -0.94 16.45 -0.49
N ASN A 149 -2.10 15.99 -0.95
CA ASN A 149 -3.39 16.38 -0.38
C ASN A 149 -3.68 15.75 1.00
N LEU A 150 -2.78 14.91 1.53
CA LEU A 150 -2.90 14.33 2.87
C LEU A 150 -2.78 15.35 4.01
N GLY A 151 -2.13 16.50 3.78
CA GLY A 151 -1.79 17.48 4.82
C GLY A 151 -2.88 18.50 5.15
N ASN A 152 -3.89 18.66 4.31
CA ASN A 152 -4.94 19.66 4.49
C ASN A 152 -6.19 18.94 4.99
N GLY A 153 -6.31 18.84 6.32
CA GLY A 153 -7.40 18.14 6.98
C GLY A 153 -8.75 18.46 6.33
N HIS A 154 -9.48 17.41 5.93
CA HIS A 154 -10.84 17.46 5.40
C HIS A 154 -11.03 18.54 4.32
N GLN A 155 -11.02 18.20 3.03
CA GLN A 155 -12.06 18.62 2.09
C GLN A 155 -11.93 17.90 0.73
N GLN A 156 -13.12 17.64 0.20
CA GLN A 156 -13.48 17.11 -1.11
C GLN A 156 -12.57 17.49 -2.29
N GLY A 157 -12.41 16.52 -3.19
CA GLY A 157 -12.74 16.76 -4.60
C GLY A 157 -11.85 17.75 -5.35
N SER A 158 -10.54 17.49 -5.41
CA SER A 158 -9.74 17.92 -6.55
C SER A 158 -8.55 16.98 -6.67
N ILE A 159 -8.43 16.29 -7.81
CA ILE A 159 -7.19 15.62 -8.18
C ILE A 159 -6.20 16.73 -8.53
N GLY A 160 -5.61 17.34 -7.50
CA GLY A 160 -4.52 18.29 -7.63
C GLY A 160 -3.28 17.62 -8.24
N PRO A 161 -2.28 18.40 -8.68
CA PRO A 161 -1.04 17.86 -9.19
C PRO A 161 -0.40 16.91 -8.16
N VAL A 162 -0.07 15.70 -8.59
CA VAL A 162 0.64 14.70 -7.77
C VAL A 162 2.10 15.16 -7.63
N GLU A 163 2.50 15.53 -6.43
CA GLU A 163 3.89 15.90 -6.12
C GLU A 163 4.64 14.66 -5.61
N ILE A 164 5.81 14.37 -6.22
CA ILE A 164 6.64 13.23 -5.85
C ILE A 164 7.56 13.64 -4.69
N ILE A 165 7.16 13.32 -3.46
CA ILE A 165 8.05 13.47 -2.30
C ILE A 165 8.98 12.26 -2.25
N ARG A 166 10.24 12.43 -2.66
CA ARG A 166 11.26 11.38 -2.63
C ARG A 166 11.79 11.18 -1.21
N MET A 167 11.50 10.02 -0.61
CA MET A 167 12.15 9.57 0.62
C MET A 167 13.18 8.50 0.25
N ASN A 168 14.45 8.74 0.56
CA ASN A 168 15.49 7.70 0.46
C ASN A 168 15.27 6.71 1.61
N LEU A 169 14.75 5.52 1.28
CA LEU A 169 14.61 4.39 2.20
C LEU A 169 15.90 3.58 2.30
#